data_AF-W1XIU7-F1
#
_entry.id   AF-W1XIU7-F1
#
_cell.length_a   1.000
_cell.length_b   1.000
_cell.length_c   1.000
_cell.angle_alpha   90.00
_cell.angle_beta   90.00
_cell.angle_gamma   90.00
#
_symmetry.space_group_name_H-M   'P 1'
#
loop_
_entity.id
_entity.type
_entity.pdbx_description
1 polymer ?
#
loop_
_entity_poly.entity_id
_entity_poly.type
_entity_poly.pdbx_seq_one_letter_code
_entity_poly.pdbx_strand_id
1 'polypeptide(L)'
;MNTVRVQVPATSANCGPGFDCLGLALNLYNIFSFTPDENATEYTYTFEGFGADILRAEDPKKNLIGFAMDQVFATVQEPIQYGHIMSETLIPPS
;
A
#
# COMPACT_ATOMS: atom_id res chain seq x y z
N MET A 1 14.59 1.13 15.04
CA MET A 1 14.13 1.36 13.66
C MET A 1 12.84 2.17 13.73
N ASN A 2 12.70 3.20 12.89
CA ASN A 2 11.51 4.06 12.92
C ASN A 2 10.46 3.53 11.94
N THR A 3 9.24 3.29 12.42
CA THR A 3 8.09 2.96 11.59
C THR A 3 7.64 4.19 10.80
N VAL A 4 7.45 4.04 9.50
CA VAL A 4 6.84 5.06 8.63
C VAL A 4 5.36 4.74 8.48
N ARG A 5 4.48 5.73 8.64
CA ARG A 5 3.04 5.59 8.48
C ARG A 5 2.53 6.52 7.39
N VAL A 6 1.82 5.98 6.41
CA VAL A 6 1.29 6.68 5.24
C VAL A 6 -0.23 6.55 5.23
N GLN A 7 -0.93 7.66 5.10
CA GLN A 7 -2.38 7.71 4.92
C GLN A 7 -2.70 8.06 3.46
N VAL A 8 -3.50 7.23 2.80
CA VAL A 8 -3.82 7.37 1.36
C VAL A 8 -5.34 7.52 1.18
N PRO A 9 -5.82 8.61 0.56
CA PRO A 9 -7.25 8.82 0.34
C PRO A 9 -7.79 7.93 -0.78
N ALA A 10 -9.06 7.55 -0.68
CA ALA A 10 -9.84 7.04 -1.79
C ALA A 10 -9.97 8.12 -2.87
N THR A 11 -10.11 7.66 -4.11
CA THR A 11 -10.35 8.55 -5.25
C THR A 11 -11.55 8.11 -6.06
N SER A 12 -12.29 9.07 -6.61
CA SER A 12 -13.28 8.82 -7.68
C SER A 12 -12.77 9.43 -8.98
N ALA A 13 -12.97 8.74 -10.11
CA ALA A 13 -12.51 9.17 -11.44
C ALA A 13 -13.66 9.68 -12.33
N ASN A 14 -13.31 10.25 -13.48
CA ASN A 14 -14.17 10.75 -14.56
C ASN A 14 -15.03 11.98 -14.24
N CYS A 15 -15.62 12.05 -13.04
CA CYS A 15 -16.40 13.21 -12.54
C CYS A 15 -17.37 13.82 -13.58
N GLY A 16 -18.08 12.95 -14.34
CA GLY A 16 -18.94 13.36 -15.46
C GLY A 16 -18.20 13.37 -16.80
N PRO A 17 -18.09 14.52 -17.51
CA PRO A 17 -17.45 14.58 -18.83
C PRO A 17 -15.91 14.50 -18.79
N GLY A 18 -15.30 14.44 -17.61
CA GLY A 18 -13.85 14.43 -17.39
C GLY A 18 -13.20 13.06 -17.55
N PHE A 19 -13.61 12.29 -18.55
CA PHE A 19 -13.05 10.99 -18.85
C PHE A 19 -11.52 11.03 -18.92
N ASP A 20 -10.84 10.10 -18.25
CA ASP A 20 -9.38 9.95 -18.18
C ASP A 20 -8.57 11.18 -17.71
N CYS A 21 -9.21 12.19 -17.09
CA CYS A 21 -8.48 13.38 -16.62
C CYS A 21 -8.94 13.97 -15.29
N LEU A 22 -10.20 13.75 -14.88
CA LEU A 22 -10.68 14.24 -13.59
C LEU A 22 -10.65 13.15 -12.52
N GLY A 23 -10.12 13.51 -11.35
CA GLY A 23 -10.13 12.70 -10.13
C GLY A 23 -10.45 13.55 -8.91
N LEU A 24 -11.14 12.95 -7.93
CA LEU A 24 -11.48 13.58 -6.66
C LEU A 24 -11.01 12.71 -5.50
N ALA A 25 -10.18 13.26 -4.63
CA ALA A 25 -9.84 12.62 -3.35
C ALA A 25 -11.03 12.73 -2.38
N LEU A 26 -11.31 11.65 -1.67
CA LEU A 26 -12.42 11.53 -0.72
C LEU A 26 -11.89 11.40 0.71
N ASN A 27 -12.70 11.79 1.69
CA ASN A 27 -12.40 11.65 3.12
C ASN A 27 -12.62 10.19 3.62
N LEU A 28 -12.06 9.22 2.90
CA LEU A 28 -12.02 7.81 3.23
C LEU A 28 -10.61 7.31 2.94
N TYR A 29 -9.98 6.57 3.84
CA TYR A 29 -8.54 6.36 3.80
C TYR A 29 -8.14 4.91 4.01
N ASN A 30 -7.08 4.48 3.31
CA ASN A 30 -6.26 3.37 3.74
C ASN A 30 -5.05 3.92 4.52
N ILE A 31 -4.53 3.11 5.44
CA ILE A 31 -3.34 3.44 6.22
C ILE A 31 -2.37 2.28 6.07
N PHE A 32 -1.13 2.62 5.72
CA PHE A 32 -0.04 1.66 5.59
C PHE A 32 1.08 2.04 6.54
N SER A 33 1.57 1.07 7.30
CA SER A 33 2.72 1.25 8.17
C SER A 33 3.84 0.32 7.74
N PHE A 34 5.05 0.85 7.53
CA PHE A 34 6.24 0.08 7.21
C PHE A 34 7.24 0.18 8.36
N THR A 35 7.66 -0.96 8.89
CA THR A 35 8.73 -1.06 9.88
C THR A 35 9.88 -1.85 9.27
N PRO A 36 11.02 -1.21 8.94
CA PRO A 36 12.15 -1.93 8.36
C PRO A 36 12.74 -2.92 9.36
N ASP A 37 13.33 -3.99 8.83
CA ASP A 37 14.09 -4.99 9.59
C ASP A 37 15.37 -5.35 8.81
N GLU A 38 16.52 -5.13 9.44
CA GLU A 38 17.85 -5.40 8.85
C GLU A 38 18.08 -6.88 8.50
N ASN A 39 17.36 -7.80 9.15
CA ASN A 39 17.51 -9.23 8.92
C ASN A 39 16.47 -9.78 7.95
N ALA A 40 15.48 -8.97 7.56
CA ALA A 40 14.45 -9.42 6.64
C ALA A 40 14.99 -9.54 5.21
N THR A 41 14.64 -10.65 4.55
CA THR A 41 14.96 -10.90 3.13
C THR A 41 13.75 -10.74 2.22
N GLU A 42 12.58 -10.49 2.79
CA GLU A 42 11.32 -10.29 2.07
C GLU A 42 10.36 -9.44 2.93
N TYR A 43 9.35 -8.85 2.28
CA TYR A 43 8.28 -8.17 3.01
C TYR A 43 7.38 -9.19 3.70
N THR A 44 7.02 -8.88 4.95
CA THR A 44 5.96 -9.58 5.68
C THR A 44 4.77 -8.66 5.84
N TYR A 45 3.57 -9.24 5.99
CA TYR A 45 2.34 -8.46 5.93
C TYR A 45 1.39 -8.78 7.09
N THR A 46 0.71 -7.75 7.58
CA THR A 46 -0.54 -7.86 8.33
C THR A 46 -1.61 -7.04 7.62
N PHE A 47 -2.83 -7.56 7.63
CA PHE A 47 -3.97 -6.92 6.96
C PHE A 47 -5.13 -6.77 7.94
N GLU A 48 -5.80 -5.63 7.89
CA GLU A 48 -7.03 -5.32 8.62
C GLU A 48 -8.00 -4.59 7.68
N GLY A 49 -9.30 -4.73 7.96
CA GLY A 49 -10.36 -4.09 7.19
C GLY A 49 -10.78 -4.85 5.93
N PHE A 50 -11.19 -4.13 4.89
CA PHE A 50 -11.81 -4.71 3.70
C PHE A 50 -10.84 -5.61 2.92
N GLY A 51 -11.24 -6.86 2.69
CA GLY A 51 -10.45 -7.81 1.92
C GLY A 51 -9.26 -8.41 2.68
N ALA A 52 -9.10 -8.15 3.99
CA ALA A 52 -7.98 -8.67 4.76
C ALA A 52 -7.84 -10.20 4.69
N ASP A 53 -8.95 -10.94 4.74
CA ASP A 53 -8.92 -12.41 4.65
C ASP A 53 -8.48 -12.90 3.27
N ILE A 54 -8.85 -12.17 2.21
CA ILE A 54 -8.44 -12.46 0.84
C ILE A 54 -6.94 -12.20 0.68
N LEU A 55 -6.47 -11.03 1.13
CA LEU A 55 -5.07 -10.63 1.05
C LEU A 55 -4.15 -11.57 1.86
N ARG A 56 -4.62 -12.12 2.98
CA ARG A 56 -3.87 -13.14 3.75
C ARG A 56 -3.74 -14.47 3.02
N ALA A 57 -4.68 -14.80 2.13
CA ALA A 57 -4.69 -16.04 1.37
C ALA A 57 -3.92 -15.93 0.03
N GLU A 58 -3.58 -14.72 -0.40
CA GLU A 58 -2.83 -14.48 -1.64
C GLU A 58 -1.33 -14.69 -1.47
N ASP A 59 -0.63 -14.81 -2.60
CA ASP A 59 0.83 -14.86 -2.64
C ASP A 59 1.40 -13.48 -2.25
N PRO A 60 2.14 -13.37 -1.12
CA PRO A 60 2.68 -12.09 -0.66
C PRO A 60 3.61 -11.39 -1.66
N LYS A 61 4.24 -12.15 -2.57
CA LYS A 61 5.11 -11.61 -3.62
C LYS A 61 4.37 -10.86 -4.72
N LYS A 62 3.04 -11.01 -4.78
CA LYS A 62 2.17 -10.32 -5.74
C LYS A 62 1.50 -9.08 -5.15
N ASN A 63 1.76 -8.77 -3.88
CA ASN A 63 1.13 -7.63 -3.23
C ASN A 63 1.60 -6.30 -3.85
N LEU A 64 0.65 -5.48 -4.29
CA LEU A 64 0.92 -4.19 -4.93
C LEU A 64 1.69 -3.20 -4.05
N ILE A 65 1.56 -3.30 -2.72
CA ILE A 65 2.30 -2.45 -1.78
C ILE A 65 3.79 -2.81 -1.83
N GLY A 66 4.12 -4.12 -1.85
CA GLY A 66 5.50 -4.58 -1.98
C GLY A 66 6.14 -4.11 -3.29
N PHE A 67 5.42 -4.21 -4.41
CA PHE A 67 5.90 -3.67 -5.68
C PHE A 67 6.11 -2.15 -5.64
N ALA A 68 5.19 -1.40 -5.01
CA ALA A 68 5.34 0.05 -4.87
C ALA A 68 6.57 0.43 -4.02
N MET A 69 6.84 -0.31 -2.93
CA MET A 69 8.03 -0.13 -2.10
C MET A 69 9.32 -0.35 -2.92
N ASP A 70 9.39 -1.44 -3.70
CA ASP A 70 10.54 -1.72 -4.56
C ASP A 70 10.79 -0.60 -5.58
N GLN A 71 9.71 -0.04 -6.16
CA GLN A 71 9.80 1.09 -7.07
C GLN A 71 10.30 2.37 -6.37
N VAL A 72 9.89 2.62 -5.12
CA VAL A 72 10.38 3.77 -4.36
C VAL A 72 11.89 3.65 -4.13
N PHE A 73 12.39 2.52 -3.64
CA PHE A 73 13.83 2.27 -3.44
C PHE A 73 14.61 2.43 -4.76
N ALA A 74 14.11 1.84 -5.85
CA ALA A 74 14.71 2.00 -7.17
C ALA A 74 14.75 3.46 -7.64
N THR A 75 13.67 4.21 -7.41
CA THR A 75 13.57 5.63 -7.81
C THR A 75 14.57 6.51 -7.06
N VAL A 76 14.80 6.24 -5.76
CA VAL A 76 15.75 6.99 -4.94
C VAL A 76 17.17 6.43 -4.98
N GLN A 77 17.40 5.35 -5.74
CA GLN A 77 18.70 4.67 -5.92
C GLN A 77 19.30 4.12 -4.61
N GLU A 78 18.43 3.71 -3.69
CA GLU A 78 18.82 3.05 -2.44
C GLU A 78 18.59 1.54 -2.54
N PRO A 79 19.39 0.71 -1.84
CA PRO A 79 19.12 -0.72 -1.77
C PRO A 79 17.76 -0.97 -1.09
N ILE A 80 17.07 -2.01 -1.54
CA ILE A 80 15.78 -2.38 -0.96
C ILE A 80 15.99 -2.73 0.51
N GLN A 81 15.17 -2.12 1.37
CA GLN A 81 15.06 -2.51 2.75
C GLN A 81 13.74 -3.25 2.96
N TYR A 82 13.83 -4.51 3.37
CA TYR A 82 12.68 -5.31 3.73
C TYR A 82 12.23 -5.03 5.17
N GLY A 83 11.08 -5.58 5.53
CA GLY A 83 10.50 -5.39 6.84
C GLY A 83 9.03 -5.78 6.89
N HIS A 84 8.32 -5.26 7.89
CA HIS A 84 6.91 -5.53 8.11
C HIS A 84 6.03 -4.42 7.56
N ILE A 85 5.02 -4.79 6.78
CA ILE A 85 3.99 -3.91 6.21
C ILE A 85 2.66 -4.23 6.88
N MET A 86 2.09 -3.28 7.62
CA MET A 86 0.72 -3.34 8.11
C MET A 86 -0.19 -2.53 7.19
N SER A 87 -1.30 -3.14 6.78
CA SER A 87 -2.30 -2.55 5.88
C SER A 87 -3.65 -2.48 6.59
N GLU A 88 -4.10 -1.26 6.91
CA GLU A 88 -5.42 -0.97 7.44
C GLU A 88 -6.29 -0.41 6.30
N THR A 89 -7.23 -1.22 5.80
CA THR A 89 -7.98 -0.89 4.58
C THR A 89 -9.44 -0.58 4.87
N LEU A 90 -9.83 0.69 4.72
CA LEU A 90 -11.23 1.13 4.85
C LEU A 90 -11.86 1.49 3.51
N ILE A 91 -11.07 1.60 2.45
CA ILE A 91 -11.54 1.82 1.09
C ILE A 91 -11.98 0.45 0.52
N PRO A 92 -13.26 0.27 0.14
CA PRO A 92 -13.72 -0.98 -0.45
C PRO A 92 -12.99 -1.26 -1.78
N PRO A 93 -12.66 -2.52 -2.07
CA PRO A 93 -12.17 -2.89 -3.39
C PRO A 93 -13.25 -2.65 -4.44
N SER A 94 -12.83 -2.22 -5.63
CA SER A 94 -13.68 -1.98 -6.81
C SER A 94 -14.07 -3.27 -7.53
#